data_AF-A0A1B2EGH9-F1
#
_entry.id   AF-A0A1B2EGH9-F1
#
_cell.length_a   1.000
_cell.length_b   1.000
_cell.length_c   1.000
_cell.angle_alpha   90.00
_cell.angle_beta   90.00
_cell.angle_gamma   90.00
#
_symmetry.space_group_name_H-M   'P 1'
#
loop_
_entity.id
_entity.type
_entity.pdbx_description
1 polymer ?
#
loop_
_entity_poly.entity_id
_entity_poly.type
_entity_poly.pdbx_seq_one_letter_code
_entity_poly.pdbx_strand_id
1 'polypeptide(L)'
;MILEEHTTADGLLTVSVQQFDDGIAIGFDGLAWHTHPNLLIETYGEDEEKALRGFISAMLNDELLIICSMAGDRLVEAWIDDDFQSAMEFASQSETIKVRHWSGWIEANTSARG
;
A
#
# COMPACT_ATOMS: atom_id res chain seq x y z
N MET A 1 -10.94 -15.08 8.96
CA MET A 1 -9.81 -16.03 8.98
C MET A 1 -8.70 -15.43 8.14
N ILE A 2 -7.46 -15.38 8.63
CA ILE A 2 -6.30 -14.95 7.83
C ILE A 2 -5.95 -16.07 6.84
N LEU A 3 -5.84 -15.71 5.56
CA LEU A 3 -5.48 -16.61 4.46
C LEU A 3 -4.01 -16.46 4.06
N GLU A 4 -3.48 -15.24 4.12
CA GLU A 4 -2.12 -14.88 3.70
C GLU A 4 -1.70 -13.57 4.36
N GLU A 5 -0.42 -13.45 4.67
CA GLU A 5 0.18 -12.26 5.28
C GLU A 5 1.59 -12.03 4.72
N HIS A 6 1.93 -10.76 4.52
CA HIS A 6 3.29 -10.33 4.21
C HIS A 6 3.66 -9.15 5.08
N THR A 7 4.88 -9.13 5.60
CA THR A 7 5.41 -8.02 6.40
C THR A 7 6.59 -7.39 5.68
N THR A 8 6.65 -6.06 5.66
CA THR A 8 7.80 -5.34 5.08
C THR A 8 9.07 -5.67 5.85
N ALA A 9 10.23 -5.59 5.19
CA ALA A 9 11.51 -5.97 5.81
C ALA A 9 11.88 -5.11 7.03
N ASP A 10 11.39 -3.86 7.08
CA ASP A 10 11.54 -2.94 8.20
C ASP A 10 10.50 -3.16 9.32
N GLY A 11 9.56 -4.09 9.14
CA GLY A 11 8.50 -4.40 10.09
C GLY A 11 7.43 -3.33 10.25
N LEU A 12 7.43 -2.28 9.41
CA LEU A 12 6.50 -1.16 9.54
C LEU A 12 5.08 -1.53 9.16
N LEU A 13 4.91 -2.33 8.11
CA LEU A 13 3.62 -2.69 7.53
C LEU A 13 3.48 -4.21 7.47
N THR A 14 2.30 -4.70 7.84
CA THR A 14 1.85 -6.04 7.51
C THR A 14 0.59 -5.91 6.69
N VAL A 15 0.55 -6.54 5.52
CA VAL A 15 -0.64 -6.65 4.69
C VAL A 15 -1.21 -8.05 4.85
N SER A 16 -2.50 -8.15 5.10
CA SER A 16 -3.19 -9.42 5.30
C SER A 16 -4.35 -9.57 4.32
N VAL A 17 -4.52 -10.81 3.84
CA VAL A 17 -5.71 -11.26 3.12
C VAL A 17 -6.57 -12.02 4.12
N GLN A 18 -7.80 -11.55 4.31
CA GLN A 18 -8.71 -12.11 5.31
C GLN A 18 -10.03 -12.51 4.66
N GLN A 19 -10.48 -13.72 5.00
CA GLN A 19 -11.84 -14.19 4.73
C GLN A 19 -12.77 -13.72 5.84
N PHE A 20 -13.81 -12.98 5.45
CA PHE A 20 -14.96 -12.59 6.25
C PHE A 20 -16.22 -13.33 5.77
N ASP A 21 -17.33 -13.16 6.47
CA ASP A 21 -18.60 -13.80 6.12
C ASP A 21 -19.17 -13.29 4.78
N ASP A 22 -18.83 -12.06 4.41
CA ASP A 22 -19.29 -11.35 3.21
C ASP A 22 -18.29 -11.39 2.04
N GLY A 23 -17.08 -11.93 2.25
CA GLY A 23 -16.09 -12.08 1.18
C GLY A 23 -14.65 -12.00 1.66
N ILE A 24 -13.74 -11.86 0.71
CA ILE A 24 -12.32 -11.62 0.98
C ILE A 24 -12.05 -10.11 0.99
N ALA A 25 -11.23 -9.66 1.92
CA ALA A 25 -10.65 -8.33 1.89
C ALA A 25 -9.13 -8.39 2.06
N ILE A 26 -8.45 -7.39 1.52
CA ILE A 26 -7.01 -7.16 1.70
C ILE A 26 -6.79 -5.78 2.29
N GLY A 27 -5.95 -5.67 3.32
CA GLY A 27 -5.67 -4.42 3.98
C GLY A 27 -4.42 -4.47 4.84
N PHE A 28 -4.03 -3.31 5.37
CA PHE A 28 -2.90 -3.23 6.30
C PHE A 28 -3.37 -3.45 7.74
N ASP A 29 -2.66 -4.32 8.45
CA ASP A 29 -3.00 -4.70 9.81
C ASP A 29 -2.96 -3.49 10.76
N GLY A 30 -4.04 -3.33 11.53
CA GLY A 30 -4.18 -2.23 12.50
C GLY A 30 -4.49 -0.87 11.86
N LEU A 31 -4.69 -0.81 10.54
CA LEU A 31 -5.04 0.42 9.81
C LEU A 31 -6.43 0.29 9.17
N ALA A 32 -7.05 1.43 8.85
CA ALA A 32 -8.42 1.46 8.36
C ALA A 32 -8.57 1.03 6.89
N TRP A 33 -7.52 1.24 6.08
CA TRP A 33 -7.57 0.99 4.66
C TRP A 33 -7.62 -0.50 4.35
N HIS A 34 -8.56 -0.87 3.48
CA HIS A 34 -8.69 -2.18 2.88
C HIS A 34 -9.41 -2.04 1.54
N THR A 35 -9.32 -3.08 0.71
CA THR A 35 -10.07 -3.23 -0.54
C THR A 35 -10.53 -4.68 -0.70
N HIS A 36 -11.35 -4.93 -1.72
CA HIS A 36 -11.90 -6.24 -2.04
C HIS A 36 -11.47 -6.66 -3.45
N PRO A 37 -11.22 -7.96 -3.70
CA PRO A 37 -10.76 -8.45 -4.99
C PRO A 37 -11.65 -8.07 -6.18
N ASN A 38 -12.97 -8.00 -5.98
CA ASN A 38 -13.92 -7.60 -7.03
C ASN A 38 -13.72 -6.17 -7.54
N LEU A 39 -13.14 -5.27 -6.73
CA LEU A 39 -12.81 -3.90 -7.11
C LEU A 39 -11.47 -3.80 -7.88
N LEU A 40 -10.70 -4.88 -7.89
CA LEU A 40 -9.37 -4.96 -8.51
C LEU A 40 -9.42 -5.67 -9.87
N ILE A 41 -10.58 -6.26 -10.21
CA ILE A 41 -10.88 -6.78 -11.54
C ILE A 41 -10.72 -5.63 -12.55
N GLU A 42 -10.38 -5.97 -13.79
CA GLU A 42 -10.01 -5.06 -14.88
C GLU A 42 -8.54 -4.60 -14.82
N THR A 43 -8.05 -4.19 -13.65
CA THR A 43 -6.64 -3.72 -13.52
C THR A 43 -5.68 -4.88 -13.28
N TYR A 44 -6.00 -5.78 -12.35
CA TYR A 44 -5.05 -6.79 -11.86
C TYR A 44 -5.41 -8.23 -12.27
N GLY A 45 -6.58 -8.45 -12.86
CA GLY A 45 -7.01 -9.77 -13.30
C GLY A 45 -8.41 -9.83 -13.91
N GLU A 46 -8.72 -10.97 -14.54
CA GLU A 46 -10.02 -11.23 -15.18
C GLU A 46 -11.08 -11.82 -14.23
N ASP A 47 -10.68 -12.24 -13.04
CA ASP A 47 -11.53 -12.73 -11.95
C ASP A 47 -10.94 -12.30 -10.59
N GLU A 48 -11.70 -12.48 -9.51
CA GLU A 48 -11.30 -12.08 -8.16
C GLU A 48 -10.00 -12.73 -7.69
N GLU A 49 -9.79 -14.02 -7.99
CA GLU A 49 -8.58 -14.74 -7.57
C GLU A 49 -7.35 -14.15 -8.27
N LYS A 50 -7.42 -13.99 -9.59
CA LYS A 50 -6.33 -13.42 -10.38
C LYS A 50 -6.08 -11.96 -10.02
N ALA A 51 -7.13 -11.18 -9.80
CA ALA A 51 -7.02 -9.79 -9.39
C ALA A 51 -6.34 -9.64 -8.03
N LEU A 52 -6.70 -10.48 -7.05
CA LEU A 52 -6.03 -10.53 -5.75
C LEU A 52 -4.54 -10.86 -5.89
N ARG A 53 -4.21 -11.90 -6.66
CA ARG A 53 -2.81 -12.33 -6.87
C ARG A 53 -1.99 -11.28 -7.61
N GLY A 54 -2.58 -10.66 -8.64
CA GLY A 54 -1.96 -9.58 -9.41
C GLY A 54 -1.67 -8.37 -8.53
N PHE A 55 -2.64 -7.95 -7.72
CA PHE A 55 -2.49 -6.81 -6.83
C PHE A 55 -1.42 -7.03 -5.74
N ILE A 56 -1.43 -8.20 -5.09
CA ILE A 56 -0.39 -8.58 -4.12
C ILE A 56 0.98 -8.58 -4.79
N SER A 57 1.09 -9.20 -5.98
CA SER A 57 2.34 -9.25 -6.73
C SER A 57 2.84 -7.84 -7.08
N ALA A 58 1.98 -6.97 -7.59
CA ALA A 58 2.34 -5.60 -7.94
C ALA A 58 2.85 -4.81 -6.72
N MET A 59 2.16 -4.91 -5.58
CA MET A 59 2.61 -4.30 -4.33
C MET A 59 3.97 -4.84 -3.87
N LEU A 60 4.14 -6.17 -3.79
CA LEU A 60 5.37 -6.79 -3.29
C LEU A 60 6.59 -6.56 -4.21
N ASN A 61 6.37 -6.30 -5.49
CA ASN A 61 7.41 -6.00 -6.48
C ASN A 61 7.63 -4.50 -6.71
N ASP A 62 7.15 -3.64 -5.79
CA ASP A 62 7.31 -2.19 -5.85
C ASP A 62 6.67 -1.50 -7.07
N GLU A 63 5.65 -2.13 -7.67
CA GLU A 63 4.89 -1.53 -8.79
C GLU A 63 3.78 -0.59 -8.30
N LEU A 64 3.42 -0.66 -7.02
CA LEU A 64 2.42 0.19 -6.39
C LEU A 64 3.02 1.05 -5.28
N LEU A 65 2.39 2.20 -5.04
CA LEU A 65 2.80 3.16 -4.03
C LEU A 65 1.99 2.94 -2.77
N ILE A 66 2.67 3.04 -1.63
CA ILE A 66 2.04 3.04 -0.32
C ILE A 66 2.21 4.44 0.25
N ILE A 67 1.11 5.16 0.35
CA ILE A 67 1.08 6.47 0.97
C ILE A 67 0.89 6.27 2.47
N CYS A 68 1.78 6.86 3.26
CA CYS A 68 1.83 6.69 4.71
C CYS A 68 1.63 8.04 5.39
N SER A 69 0.64 8.14 6.27
CA SER A 69 0.49 9.27 7.19
C SER A 69 1.17 8.96 8.51
N MET A 70 2.08 9.85 8.92
CA MET A 70 2.96 9.69 10.07
C MET A 70 2.66 10.75 11.15
N ALA A 71 2.62 10.34 12.41
CA ALA A 71 2.65 11.23 13.56
C ALA A 71 3.99 11.06 14.28
N GLY A 72 4.99 11.86 13.86
CA GLY A 72 6.39 11.61 14.21
C GLY A 72 6.88 10.33 13.54
N ASP A 73 7.39 9.38 14.32
CA ASP A 73 7.86 8.08 13.82
C ASP A 73 6.75 7.00 13.81
N ARG A 74 5.54 7.35 14.25
CA ARG A 74 4.41 6.41 14.30
C ARG A 74 3.59 6.48 13.01
N LEU A 75 3.47 5.35 12.32
CA LEU A 75 2.50 5.18 11.24
C LEU A 75 1.07 5.23 11.80
N VAL A 76 0.23 6.07 11.21
CA VAL A 76 -1.16 6.29 11.66
C VAL A 76 -2.16 5.79 10.63
N GLU A 77 -1.87 5.99 9.36
CA GLU A 77 -2.69 5.54 8.23
C GLU A 77 -1.78 5.14 7.07
N ALA A 78 -2.22 4.18 6.27
CA ALA A 78 -1.58 3.85 5.00
C ALA A 78 -2.64 3.44 3.98
N TRP A 79 -2.43 3.75 2.71
CA TRP A 79 -3.26 3.31 1.59
C TRP A 79 -2.42 3.13 0.33
N ILE A 80 -2.99 2.40 -0.64
CA ILE A 80 -2.35 2.17 -1.94
C ILE A 80 -2.78 3.23 -2.95
N ASP A 81 -1.82 3.67 -3.77
CA ASP A 81 -2.01 4.57 -4.91
C ASP A 81 -1.14 4.06 -6.09
N ASP A 82 -1.51 4.37 -7.32
CA ASP A 82 -0.79 4.00 -8.54
C ASP A 82 -0.33 5.23 -9.35
N ASP A 83 -0.74 6.45 -8.98
CA ASP A 83 -0.27 7.68 -9.60
C ASP A 83 0.93 8.27 -8.84
N PHE A 84 2.13 7.97 -9.36
CA PHE A 84 3.38 8.48 -8.80
C PHE A 84 3.47 10.00 -8.74
N GLN A 85 3.01 10.69 -9.78
CA GLN A 85 3.14 12.14 -9.82
C GLN A 85 2.22 12.78 -8.78
N SER A 86 0.96 12.34 -8.72
CA SER A 86 -0.02 12.79 -7.73
C SER A 86 0.43 12.48 -6.30
N ALA A 87 0.90 11.26 -6.04
CA ALA A 87 1.39 10.83 -4.73
C ALA A 87 2.56 11.69 -4.24
N MET A 88 3.53 11.96 -5.11
CA MET A 88 4.70 12.78 -4.76
C MET A 88 4.34 14.25 -4.59
N GLU A 89 3.42 14.78 -5.40
CA GLU A 89 2.90 16.15 -5.23
C GLU A 89 2.18 16.30 -3.88
N PHE A 90 1.29 15.36 -3.54
CA PHE A 90 0.59 15.34 -2.27
C PHE A 90 1.55 15.27 -1.08
N ALA A 91 2.55 14.38 -1.15
CA ALA A 91 3.57 14.27 -0.12
C ALA A 91 4.43 15.54 0.02
N SER A 92 4.76 16.21 -1.08
CA SER A 92 5.55 17.46 -1.04
C SER A 92 4.85 18.62 -0.32
N GLN A 93 3.52 18.54 -0.21
CA GLN A 93 2.68 19.56 0.43
C GLN A 93 2.40 19.25 1.91
N SER A 94 2.93 18.14 2.45
CA SER A 94 2.69 17.71 3.83
C SER A 94 3.96 17.25 4.54
N GLU A 95 4.12 17.66 5.79
CA GLU A 95 5.22 17.19 6.65
C GLU A 95 4.95 15.80 7.24
N THR A 96 3.70 15.32 7.17
CA THR A 96 3.29 14.04 7.77
C THR A 96 3.10 12.94 6.75
N ILE A 97 2.98 13.26 5.45
CA ILE A 97 2.81 12.26 4.40
C ILE A 97 4.16 11.83 3.87
N LYS A 98 4.38 10.52 3.80
CA LYS A 98 5.54 9.91 3.17
C LYS A 98 5.08 8.87 2.15
N VAL A 99 5.82 8.73 1.06
CA VAL A 99 5.57 7.71 0.04
C VAL A 99 6.63 6.63 0.14
N ARG A 100 6.22 5.38 0.03
CA ARG A 100 7.11 4.23 -0.05
C ARG A 100 6.65 3.26 -1.11
N HIS A 101 7.55 2.43 -1.58
CA HIS A 101 7.18 1.13 -2.12
C HIS A 101 7.16 0.10 -0.98
N TRP A 102 6.90 -1.16 -1.30
CA TRP A 102 6.97 -2.23 -0.32
C TRP A 102 8.38 -2.36 0.27
N SER A 103 9.40 -2.31 -0.58
CA SER A 103 10.81 -2.47 -0.19
C SER A 103 11.39 -1.32 0.64
N GLY A 104 10.80 -0.11 0.58
CA GLY A 104 11.29 1.02 1.37
C GLY A 104 10.78 2.38 0.92
N TRP A 105 11.17 3.41 1.68
CA TRP A 105 10.80 4.80 1.47
C TRP A 105 11.32 5.35 0.15
N ILE A 106 10.49 6.15 -0.53
CA ILE A 106 10.89 6.92 -1.68
C ILE A 106 11.44 8.24 -1.15
N GLU A 107 12.73 8.47 -1.33
CA GLU A 107 13.33 9.75 -1.00
C GLU A 107 12.82 10.80 -1.99
N ALA A 108 12.15 11.84 -1.48
CA ALA A 108 11.92 13.03 -2.29
C ALA A 108 13.29 13.56 -2.67
N ASN A 109 13.62 13.56 -3.98
CA ASN A 109 14.90 14.05 -4.51
C ASN A 109 15.23 15.40 -3.86
N THR A 110 16.11 15.40 -2.86
CA THR A 110 16.75 16.62 -2.36
C THR A 110 17.78 17.02 -3.39
N SER A 111 17.29 17.63 -4.49
CA SER A 111 18.12 18.42 -5.37
C SER A 111 18.83 19.46 -4.51
N ALA A 112 20.14 19.29 -4.41
CA ALA A 112 21.07 20.05 -3.61
C ALA A 112 20.73 21.55 -3.54
N ARG A 113 20.47 22.05 -2.32
CA ARG A 113 20.77 23.45 -2.00
C ARG A 113 22.29 23.55 -1.84
N GLY A 114 22.99 23.79 -2.95
CA GLY A 114 24.38 24.21 -3.02
C GLY A 114 24.47 25.58 -3.68
#